data_AF-A0A0S8IWG1-F1
#
_entry.id   AF-A0A0S8IWG1-F1
#
_cell.length_a   1.000
_cell.length_b   1.000
_cell.length_c   1.000
_cell.angle_alpha   90.00
_cell.angle_beta   90.00
_cell.angle_gamma   90.00
#
_symmetry.space_group_name_H-M   'P 1'
#
loop_
_entity.id
_entity.type
_entity.pdbx_description
1 polymer ?
#
loop_
_entity_poly.entity_id
_entity_poly.type
_entity_poly.pdbx_seq_one_letter_code
_entity_poly.pdbx_strand_id
1 'polypeptide(L)'
;MKLKIKKSLVRGEYHISFQTVGFNEEETEKINKFGPPKIDFSSDGLGEHDVERLDVSFKADTQEEAEEMMEKIQNQMKEKMSELLSKLDTFSGEDVVEI
;
A
#
# COMPACT_ATOMS: atom_id res chain seq x y z
N MET A 1 -7.73 2.66 5.06
CA MET A 1 -7.33 3.07 3.71
C MET A 1 -8.40 2.58 2.76
N LYS A 2 -8.67 3.32 1.68
CA LYS A 2 -9.57 2.88 0.62
C LYS A 2 -8.74 2.63 -0.65
N LEU A 3 -8.85 1.43 -1.17
CA LEU A 3 -8.19 0.96 -2.39
C LEU A 3 -9.24 0.68 -3.45
N LYS A 4 -9.07 1.25 -4.63
CA LYS A 4 -9.92 0.97 -5.80
C LYS A 4 -9.22 -0.06 -6.66
N ILE A 5 -9.92 -1.15 -6.93
CA ILE A 5 -9.44 -2.24 -7.80
C ILE A 5 -10.36 -2.30 -9.01
N LYS A 6 -9.81 -2.18 -10.21
CA LYS A 6 -10.56 -2.41 -11.45
C LYS A 6 -10.06 -3.70 -12.07
N LYS A 7 -10.99 -4.56 -12.45
CA LYS A 7 -10.75 -5.82 -13.14
C LYS A 7 -11.45 -5.78 -14.49
N SER A 8 -10.79 -6.22 -15.55
CA SER A 8 -11.39 -6.36 -16.87
C SER A 8 -10.76 -7.50 -17.65
N LEU A 9 -11.57 -8.24 -18.39
CA LEU A 9 -11.12 -9.26 -19.33
C LEU A 9 -11.15 -8.67 -20.74
N VAL A 10 -9.99 -8.54 -21.39
CA VAL A 10 -9.87 -7.96 -22.73
C VAL A 10 -9.16 -8.96 -23.61
N ARG A 11 -9.86 -9.49 -24.63
CA ARG A 11 -9.30 -10.46 -25.60
C ARG A 11 -8.67 -11.72 -24.98
N GLY A 12 -9.18 -12.13 -23.80
CA GLY A 12 -8.66 -13.30 -23.07
C GLY A 12 -7.57 -12.97 -22.06
N GLU A 13 -7.05 -11.74 -22.03
CA GLU A 13 -6.10 -11.26 -21.02
C GLU A 13 -6.86 -10.63 -19.85
N TYR A 14 -6.47 -10.98 -18.62
CA TYR A 14 -6.99 -10.37 -17.39
C TYR A 14 -6.17 -9.13 -17.08
N HIS A 15 -6.83 -7.97 -17.00
CA HIS A 15 -6.21 -6.70 -16.63
C HIS A 15 -6.71 -6.27 -15.25
N ILE A 16 -5.77 -5.97 -14.35
CA ILE A 16 -6.06 -5.52 -13.01
C ILE A 16 -5.32 -4.21 -12.77
N SER A 17 -6.00 -3.22 -12.19
CA SER A 17 -5.38 -1.97 -11.75
C SER A 17 -5.78 -1.63 -10.32
N PHE A 18 -4.83 -1.06 -9.59
CA PHE A 18 -4.93 -0.67 -8.20
C PHE A 18 -4.68 0.82 -8.09
N GLN A 19 -5.57 1.51 -7.41
CA GLN A 19 -5.45 2.93 -7.15
C GLN A 19 -5.80 3.22 -5.70
N THR A 20 -4.89 3.85 -4.96
CA THR A 20 -5.23 4.40 -3.64
C THR A 20 -6.19 5.57 -3.83
N VAL A 21 -7.35 5.53 -3.17
CA VAL A 21 -8.39 6.57 -3.31
C VAL A 21 -8.60 7.38 -2.03
N GLY A 22 -7.95 7.01 -0.93
CA GLY A 22 -7.94 7.83 0.26
C GLY A 22 -7.57 7.07 1.53
N PHE A 23 -7.33 7.83 2.58
CA PHE A 23 -7.00 7.36 3.92
C PHE A 23 -8.09 7.79 4.90
N ASN A 24 -8.20 7.09 6.02
CA ASN A 24 -8.98 7.57 7.15
C ASN A 24 -8.16 8.63 7.93
N GLU A 25 -8.76 9.24 8.95
CA GLU A 25 -8.13 10.32 9.72
C GLU A 25 -6.86 9.85 10.45
N GLU A 26 -6.90 8.70 11.11
CA GLU A 26 -5.76 8.11 11.83
C GLU A 26 -4.58 7.80 10.90
N GLU A 27 -4.85 7.17 9.75
CA GLU A 27 -3.84 6.88 8.72
C GLU A 27 -3.25 8.17 8.16
N THR A 28 -4.07 9.19 7.93
CA THR A 28 -3.61 10.48 7.42
C THR A 28 -2.69 11.17 8.44
N GLU A 29 -3.05 11.15 9.73
CA GLU A 29 -2.22 11.67 10.80
C GLU A 29 -0.87 10.96 10.87
N LYS A 30 -0.87 9.62 10.83
CA LYS A 30 0.35 8.81 10.86
C LYS A 30 1.22 9.03 9.62
N ILE A 31 0.64 9.14 8.43
CA ILE A 31 1.38 9.46 7.19
C ILE A 31 2.02 10.84 7.29
N ASN A 32 1.29 11.85 7.78
CA ASN A 32 1.83 13.19 7.96
C ASN A 32 2.98 13.23 8.99
N LYS A 33 2.90 12.37 10.01
CA LYS A 33 3.88 12.32 11.11
C LYS A 33 5.14 11.52 10.76
N PHE A 34 4.99 10.36 10.13
CA PHE A 34 6.08 9.41 9.90
C PHE A 34 6.48 9.28 8.41
N GLY A 35 5.77 9.94 7.52
CA GLY A 35 5.89 9.80 6.06
C GLY A 35 5.03 8.65 5.51
N PRO A 36 4.71 8.69 4.21
CA PRO A 36 3.98 7.61 3.56
C PRO A 36 4.87 6.34 3.53
N PRO A 37 4.32 5.16 3.87
CA PRO A 37 5.05 3.92 3.71
C PRO A 37 5.24 3.61 2.23
N LYS A 38 6.30 2.85 1.94
CA LYS A 38 6.65 2.37 0.60
C LYS A 38 6.36 0.88 0.48
N ILE A 39 5.94 0.47 -0.71
CA ILE A 39 5.79 -0.94 -1.08
C ILE A 39 6.67 -1.21 -2.30
N ASP A 40 7.41 -2.31 -2.23
CA ASP A 40 8.26 -2.77 -3.32
C ASP A 40 7.64 -3.97 -4.04
N PHE A 41 7.21 -3.72 -5.27
CA PHE A 41 6.72 -4.73 -6.21
C PHE A 41 7.73 -4.98 -7.34
N SER A 42 9.01 -4.66 -7.15
CA SER A 42 10.06 -4.84 -8.17
C SER A 42 10.22 -6.31 -8.58
N SER A 43 10.01 -7.23 -7.64
CA SER A 43 9.99 -8.68 -7.91
C SER A 43 8.93 -9.09 -8.93
N ASP A 44 7.86 -8.29 -9.04
CA ASP A 44 6.74 -8.49 -9.97
C ASP A 44 6.83 -7.54 -11.19
N GLY A 45 7.95 -6.82 -11.35
CA GLY A 45 8.17 -5.87 -12.44
C GLY A 45 7.38 -4.56 -12.35
N LEU A 46 6.73 -4.28 -11.21
CA LEU A 46 5.89 -3.10 -11.02
C LEU A 46 6.64 -1.96 -10.32
N GLY A 47 7.80 -2.23 -9.72
CA GLY A 47 8.66 -1.23 -9.07
C GLY A 47 8.22 -0.84 -7.65
N GLU A 48 8.87 0.19 -7.11
CA GLU A 48 8.58 0.73 -5.78
C GLU A 48 7.55 1.87 -5.86
N HIS A 49 6.55 1.87 -4.97
CA HIS A 49 5.49 2.87 -4.91
C HIS A 49 5.24 3.32 -3.47
N ASP A 50 5.01 4.62 -3.29
CA ASP A 50 4.43 5.14 -2.05
C ASP A 50 2.97 4.68 -1.94
N VAL A 51 2.55 4.22 -0.76
CA VAL A 51 1.17 3.75 -0.55
C VAL A 51 0.14 4.83 -0.88
N GLU A 52 0.47 6.10 -0.65
CA GLU A 52 -0.41 7.23 -0.96
C GLU A 52 -0.62 7.46 -2.47
N ARG A 53 0.34 7.06 -3.30
CA ARG A 53 0.34 7.29 -4.75
C ARG A 53 0.25 6.02 -5.57
N LEU A 54 -0.12 4.90 -4.94
CA LEU A 54 -0.19 3.64 -5.64
C LEU A 54 -1.16 3.77 -6.83
N ASP A 55 -0.60 3.63 -8.03
CA ASP A 55 -1.31 3.51 -9.31
C ASP A 55 -0.56 2.47 -10.15
N VAL A 56 -0.89 1.20 -9.94
CA VAL A 56 -0.23 0.07 -10.60
C VAL A 56 -1.23 -0.76 -11.37
N SER A 57 -0.81 -1.26 -12.52
CA SER A 57 -1.61 -2.17 -13.33
C SER A 57 -0.78 -3.31 -13.85
N PHE A 58 -1.34 -4.51 -13.83
CA PHE A 58 -0.71 -5.71 -14.37
C PHE A 58 -1.69 -6.47 -15.26
N LYS A 59 -1.11 -7.39 -16.03
CA LYS A 59 -1.84 -8.35 -16.85
C LYS A 59 -1.58 -9.76 -16.34
N ALA A 60 -2.55 -10.64 -16.52
CA ALA A 60 -2.42 -12.06 -16.23
C ALA A 60 -3.10 -12.87 -17.33
N ASP A 61 -2.54 -14.04 -17.64
CA ASP A 61 -3.06 -14.93 -18.68
C ASP A 61 -4.21 -15.80 -18.15
N THR A 62 -4.28 -15.97 -16.84
CA THR A 62 -5.31 -16.77 -16.17
C THR A 62 -6.00 -15.99 -15.05
N GLN A 63 -7.22 -16.42 -14.71
CA GLN A 63 -7.95 -15.86 -13.57
C GLN A 63 -7.24 -16.15 -12.25
N GLU A 64 -6.66 -17.35 -12.09
CA GLU A 64 -5.97 -17.77 -10.87
C GLU A 64 -4.76 -16.87 -10.61
N GLU A 65 -3.91 -16.67 -11.61
CA GLU A 65 -2.77 -15.74 -11.54
C GLU A 65 -3.22 -14.30 -11.24
N ALA A 66 -4.32 -13.85 -11.85
CA ALA A 66 -4.90 -12.54 -11.58
C ALA A 66 -5.33 -12.37 -10.13
N GLU A 67 -5.93 -13.40 -9.54
CA GLU A 67 -6.39 -13.41 -8.15
C GLU A 67 -5.22 -13.50 -7.17
N GLU A 68 -4.25 -14.36 -7.41
CA GLU A 68 -3.04 -14.49 -6.59
C GLU A 68 -2.25 -13.17 -6.52
N MET A 69 -1.97 -12.56 -7.67
CA MET A 69 -1.29 -11.26 -7.71
C MET A 69 -2.10 -10.16 -7.01
N MET A 70 -3.42 -10.18 -7.16
CA MET A 70 -4.28 -9.21 -6.48
C MET A 70 -4.21 -9.38 -4.95
N GLU A 71 -4.33 -10.59 -4.44
CA GLU A 71 -4.25 -10.85 -3.00
C GLU A 71 -2.88 -10.48 -2.44
N LYS A 72 -1.81 -10.80 -3.17
CA LYS A 72 -0.44 -10.42 -2.81
C LYS A 72 -0.31 -8.91 -2.63
N ILE A 73 -0.76 -8.12 -3.62
CA ILE A 73 -0.71 -6.65 -3.55
C ILE A 73 -1.54 -6.13 -2.37
N GLN A 74 -2.76 -6.64 -2.20
CA GLN A 74 -3.63 -6.23 -1.09
C GLN A 74 -3.00 -6.53 0.28
N ASN A 75 -2.36 -7.69 0.44
CA ASN A 75 -1.73 -8.08 1.70
C ASN A 75 -0.50 -7.23 2.01
N GLN A 76 0.36 -6.97 1.03
CA GLN A 76 1.50 -6.08 1.22
C GLN A 76 1.07 -4.66 1.61
N MET A 77 -0.01 -4.14 1.00
CA MET A 77 -0.56 -2.85 1.40
C MET A 77 -1.08 -2.83 2.83
N LYS A 78 -1.82 -3.86 3.24
CA LYS A 78 -2.34 -3.98 4.61
C LYS A 78 -1.20 -4.07 5.63
N GLU A 79 -0.17 -4.84 5.33
CA GLU A 79 1.00 -5.01 6.19
C GLU A 79 1.71 -3.66 6.40
N LYS A 80 2.04 -2.95 5.31
CA LYS A 80 2.72 -1.65 5.41
C LYS A 80 1.91 -0.57 6.10
N MET A 81 0.59 -0.55 5.92
CA MET A 81 -0.26 0.35 6.69
C MET A 81 -0.33 -0.05 8.17
N SER A 82 -0.38 -1.35 8.49
CA SER A 82 -0.39 -1.81 9.88
C SER A 82 0.93 -1.49 10.60
N GLU A 83 2.07 -1.65 9.91
CA GLU A 83 3.37 -1.21 10.39
C GLU A 83 3.38 0.29 10.68
N LEU A 84 2.84 1.13 9.78
CA LEU A 84 2.76 2.58 10.00
C LEU A 84 1.89 2.93 11.20
N LEU A 85 0.71 2.32 11.32
CA LEU A 85 -0.24 2.60 12.41
C LEU A 85 0.35 2.18 13.77
N SER A 86 1.11 1.09 13.81
CA SER A 86 1.78 0.63 15.02
C SER A 86 3.02 1.44 15.42
N LYS A 87 3.59 2.26 14.52
CA LYS A 87 4.71 3.15 14.88
C LYS A 87 4.28 4.14 15.95
N LEU A 88 5.01 4.14 17.06
CA LEU A 88 4.90 5.12 18.13
C LEU A 88 5.96 6.19 17.94
N ASP A 89 5.59 7.44 18.24
CA ASP A 89 6.55 8.53 18.29
C ASP A 89 7.24 8.48 19.64
N THR A 90 8.40 7.86 19.68
CA THR A 90 9.20 7.71 20.90
C THR A 90 10.15 8.90 21.11
N PHE A 91 10.17 9.86 20.20
CA PHE A 91 11.07 11.02 20.28
C PHE A 91 10.41 12.24 20.94
N SER A 92 9.10 12.42 20.73
CA SER A 92 8.33 13.47 21.40
C SER A 92 8.05 13.10 22.87
N GLY A 93 9.02 13.38 23.75
CA GLY A 93 8.91 13.25 25.19
C GLY A 93 9.64 14.41 25.90
N GLU A 94 9.22 14.73 27.12
CA GLU A 94 9.90 15.70 27.97
C GLU A 94 10.89 14.96 28.87
N ASP A 95 12.18 15.07 28.58
CA ASP A 95 13.24 14.56 29.47
C ASP A 95 13.54 15.63 30.53
N VAL A 96 13.09 15.41 31.76
CA VAL A 96 13.54 16.22 32.91
C VAL A 96 14.87 15.67 33.36
N VAL A 97 15.95 16.36 33.00
CA VAL A 97 17.31 16.07 33.47
C VAL A 97 17.63 17.02 34.63
N GLU A 98 17.78 16.49 35.85
CA GLU A 98 18.39 17.23 36.96
C GLU A 98 19.92 17.25 36.77
N ILE A 99 20.52 18.45 36.79
CA ILE A 99 21.98 18.69 36.71
C ILE A 99 22.52 19.00 38.09
#